data_AF-A0A6P0IUD2-F1
#
_entry.id   AF-A0A6P0IUD2-F1
#
_cell.length_a   1.000
_cell.length_b   1.000
_cell.length_c   1.000
_cell.angle_alpha   90.00
_cell.angle_beta   90.00
_cell.angle_gamma   90.00
#
_symmetry.space_group_name_H-M   'P 1'
#
loop_
_entity.id
_entity.type
_entity.pdbx_description
1 polymer ?
#
loop_
_entity_poly.entity_id
_entity_poly.type
_entity_poly.pdbx_seq_one_letter_code
_entity_poly.pdbx_strand_id
1 'polypeptide(L)'
;MSKRISPPDLEAANILLRELFEEVNKWESQLAGGIKLPVGATAVQGLRQTEISFGNPRNKLIFLTEEAFKEAGVELTPIFRKQMRGEYDFYSMSLTVNLRPQPGAQFRWLCCELDFSPKGKSEPIVQTIFPQSEWRTVMEWGVGMTLGLNENLNWSVGVDGTQETELANLAGHWKANIASKNKLKGFVVVPEFTYEAGRSEITAVGEGGSTCYWYIQDAEMLKKTTVEFATVFKVPQGTESIKLRGIAWAEANMNWLSANLRDVFGELDDRFKNLLQQKDKAARQLARGISEEWRLALPKT
;
A
#
# COMPACT_ATOMS: atom_id res chain seq x y z
N MET A 1 -9.13 -14.73 -12.82
CA MET A 1 -8.28 -15.36 -11.79
C MET A 1 -7.26 -14.33 -11.34
N SER A 2 -7.43 -13.71 -10.17
CA SER A 2 -6.44 -12.78 -9.62
C SER A 2 -5.23 -13.57 -9.13
N LYS A 3 -4.02 -13.24 -9.62
CA LYS A 3 -2.78 -13.82 -9.12
C LYS A 3 -2.62 -13.39 -7.65
N ARG A 4 -2.92 -14.28 -6.72
CA ARG A 4 -2.49 -14.14 -5.32
C ARG A 4 -0.96 -14.22 -5.34
N ILE A 5 -0.29 -13.08 -5.25
CA ILE A 5 1.16 -13.03 -5.06
C ILE A 5 1.37 -13.09 -3.55
N SER A 6 1.99 -14.16 -3.07
CA SER A 6 2.29 -14.28 -1.66
C SER A 6 3.34 -13.23 -1.24
N PRO A 7 3.36 -12.79 0.02
CA PRO A 7 4.45 -11.96 0.53
C PRO A 7 5.80 -12.70 0.41
N PRO A 8 6.93 -11.97 0.37
CA PRO A 8 8.25 -12.58 0.53
C PRO A 8 8.45 -13.09 1.96
N ASP A 9 9.36 -14.05 2.13
CA ASP A 9 9.91 -14.36 3.44
C ASP A 9 10.90 -13.25 3.81
N LEU A 10 10.48 -12.35 4.70
CA LEU A 10 11.25 -11.17 5.09
C LEU A 10 12.52 -11.54 5.87
N GLU A 11 12.50 -12.62 6.64
CA GLU A 11 13.67 -13.07 7.39
C GLU A 11 14.72 -13.65 6.44
N ALA A 12 14.30 -14.53 5.53
CA ALA A 12 15.18 -15.06 4.49
C ALA A 12 15.74 -13.94 3.60
N ALA A 13 14.93 -12.93 3.26
CA ALA A 13 15.40 -11.78 2.50
C ALA A 13 16.44 -10.94 3.26
N ASN A 14 16.27 -10.74 4.57
CA ASN A 14 17.25 -10.06 5.42
C ASN A 14 18.59 -10.80 5.46
N ILE A 15 18.54 -12.13 5.60
CA ILE A 15 19.74 -12.99 5.61
C ILE A 15 20.44 -12.90 4.25
N LEU A 16 19.69 -13.06 3.17
CA LEU A 16 20.24 -13.05 1.81
C LEU A 16 20.89 -11.70 1.45
N LEU A 17 20.27 -10.59 1.84
CA LEU A 17 20.83 -9.25 1.67
C LEU A 17 22.12 -9.05 2.48
N ARG A 18 22.19 -9.58 3.71
CA ARG A 18 23.39 -9.51 4.55
C ARG A 18 24.54 -10.30 3.91
N GLU A 19 24.27 -11.53 3.48
CA GLU A 19 25.26 -12.37 2.81
C GLU A 19 25.75 -11.75 1.50
N LEU A 20 24.84 -11.21 0.68
CA LEU A 20 25.21 -10.48 -0.54
C LEU A 20 26.10 -9.28 -0.23
N PHE A 21 25.81 -8.53 0.83
CA PHE A 21 26.63 -7.39 1.25
C PHE A 21 28.04 -7.83 1.65
N GLU A 22 28.17 -8.88 2.47
CA GLU A 22 29.47 -9.38 2.94
C GLU A 22 30.35 -9.81 1.76
N GLU A 23 29.74 -10.48 0.78
CA GLU A 23 30.45 -10.97 -0.40
C GLU A 23 30.86 -9.85 -1.36
N VAL A 24 29.96 -8.93 -1.65
CA VAL A 24 30.26 -7.74 -2.47
C VAL A 24 31.37 -6.91 -1.82
N ASN A 25 31.26 -6.66 -0.51
CA ASN A 25 32.25 -5.88 0.23
C ASN A 25 33.63 -6.56 0.25
N LYS A 26 33.67 -7.89 0.38
CA LYS A 26 34.92 -8.67 0.31
C LYS A 26 35.63 -8.44 -1.03
N TRP A 27 34.92 -8.57 -2.14
CA TRP A 27 35.53 -8.47 -3.48
C TRP A 27 35.86 -7.02 -3.88
N GLU A 28 35.01 -6.05 -3.55
CA GLU A 28 35.31 -4.64 -3.81
C GLU A 28 36.55 -4.17 -3.02
N SER A 29 36.73 -4.65 -1.78
CA SER A 29 37.91 -4.34 -0.97
C SER A 29 39.22 -4.83 -1.60
N GLN A 30 39.17 -5.90 -2.40
CA GLN A 30 40.33 -6.44 -3.12
C GLN A 30 40.62 -5.68 -4.42
N LEU A 31 39.57 -5.22 -5.12
CA LEU A 31 39.70 -4.47 -6.38
C LEU A 31 40.13 -3.01 -6.15
N ALA A 32 39.71 -2.39 -5.05
CA ALA A 32 39.79 -0.94 -4.91
C ALA A 32 41.21 -0.39 -4.73
N GLY A 33 42.21 -1.22 -4.37
CA GLY A 33 43.61 -0.79 -4.19
C GLY A 33 43.80 0.45 -3.31
N GLY A 34 42.78 0.88 -2.56
CA GLY A 34 42.74 2.09 -1.73
C GLY A 34 42.11 3.38 -2.28
N ILE A 35 41.50 3.47 -3.49
CA ILE A 35 41.10 4.80 -4.04
C ILE A 35 39.63 4.94 -4.53
N LYS A 36 38.91 3.86 -4.91
CA LYS A 36 37.50 3.98 -5.34
C LYS A 36 36.51 3.70 -4.21
N LEU A 37 35.43 4.47 -4.15
CA LEU A 37 34.26 4.20 -3.31
C LEU A 37 33.63 2.84 -3.71
N PRO A 38 33.35 1.93 -2.76
CA PRO A 38 32.72 0.63 -3.04
C PRO A 38 31.23 0.85 -3.38
N VAL A 39 30.95 0.99 -4.68
CA VAL A 39 29.63 1.36 -5.21
C VAL A 39 28.62 0.24 -4.99
N GLY A 40 29.03 -1.02 -5.18
CA GLY A 40 28.20 -2.19 -4.99
C GLY A 40 27.81 -2.41 -3.53
N ALA A 41 28.79 -2.38 -2.61
CA ALA A 41 28.53 -2.55 -1.18
C ALA A 41 27.62 -1.44 -0.65
N THR A 42 27.82 -0.20 -1.11
CA THR A 42 26.94 0.94 -0.80
C THR A 42 25.52 0.71 -1.30
N ALA A 43 25.34 0.17 -2.52
CA ALA A 43 24.00 -0.13 -3.06
C ALA A 43 23.29 -1.23 -2.25
N VAL A 44 23.97 -2.33 -1.91
CA VAL A 44 23.38 -3.41 -1.10
C VAL A 44 23.10 -2.93 0.33
N GLN A 45 23.99 -2.13 0.90
CA GLN A 45 23.79 -1.53 2.21
C GLN A 45 22.59 -0.57 2.22
N GLY A 46 22.43 0.25 1.17
CA GLY A 46 21.29 1.14 1.02
C GLY A 46 19.95 0.39 1.00
N LEU A 47 19.90 -0.78 0.33
CA LEU A 47 18.75 -1.67 0.43
C LEU A 47 18.56 -2.15 1.88
N ARG A 48 19.59 -2.74 2.50
CA ARG A 48 19.51 -3.28 3.88
C ARG A 48 19.03 -2.26 4.92
N GLN A 49 19.49 -1.03 4.80
CA GLN A 49 19.19 0.07 5.73
C GLN A 49 17.91 0.84 5.34
N THR A 50 17.21 0.45 4.28
CA THR A 50 15.89 1.00 3.99
C THR A 50 14.89 0.51 5.04
N GLU A 51 14.21 1.47 5.67
CA GLU A 51 13.21 1.22 6.70
C GLU A 51 11.81 1.24 6.08
N ILE A 52 10.98 0.28 6.49
CA ILE A 52 9.54 0.26 6.20
C ILE A 52 8.82 0.15 7.53
N SER A 53 7.78 0.97 7.73
CA SER A 53 6.99 0.97 8.96
C SER A 53 5.53 1.23 8.68
N PHE A 54 4.66 0.72 9.56
CA PHE A 54 3.25 1.03 9.53
C PHE A 54 2.93 2.23 10.44
N GLY A 55 1.93 3.02 10.04
CA GLY A 55 1.17 3.85 10.96
C GLY A 55 0.27 2.99 11.84
N ASN A 56 -0.29 3.56 12.90
CA ASN A 56 -1.19 2.81 13.77
C ASN A 56 -2.59 2.70 13.15
N PRO A 57 -3.08 1.50 12.77
CA PRO A 57 -4.40 1.31 12.16
C PRO A 57 -5.57 1.76 13.06
N ARG A 58 -5.36 1.85 14.38
CA ARG A 58 -6.40 2.29 15.32
C ARG A 58 -6.69 3.79 15.23
N ASN A 59 -5.72 4.59 14.76
CA ASN A 59 -5.86 6.05 14.76
C ASN A 59 -6.93 6.53 13.76
N LYS A 60 -7.21 5.73 12.73
CA LYS A 60 -8.15 6.07 11.66
C LYS A 60 -9.16 4.93 11.42
N LEU A 61 -9.59 4.26 12.49
CA LEU A 61 -10.66 3.25 12.46
C LEU A 61 -11.98 3.90 12.89
N ILE A 62 -12.95 3.93 11.97
CA ILE A 62 -14.21 4.67 12.11
C ILE A 62 -15.37 3.69 11.94
N PHE A 63 -16.32 3.71 12.87
CA PHE A 63 -17.58 2.98 12.74
C PHE A 63 -18.53 3.72 11.79
N LEU A 64 -19.12 3.01 10.83
CA LEU A 64 -19.98 3.57 9.81
C LEU A 64 -21.45 3.28 10.16
N THR A 65 -22.20 4.34 10.47
CA THR A 65 -23.62 4.27 10.85
C THR A 65 -24.52 4.91 9.80
N GLU A 66 -25.78 4.47 9.73
CA GLU A 66 -26.77 5.10 8.86
C GLU A 66 -26.97 6.59 9.20
N GLU A 67 -26.93 6.91 10.49
CA GLU A 67 -27.03 8.27 11.01
C GLU A 67 -25.89 9.14 10.48
N ALA A 68 -24.65 8.66 10.49
CA ALA A 68 -23.51 9.40 9.97
C ALA A 68 -23.66 9.72 8.48
N PHE A 69 -24.14 8.77 7.66
CA PHE A 69 -24.43 9.04 6.24
C PHE A 69 -25.58 10.04 6.07
N LYS A 70 -26.63 9.94 6.89
CA LYS A 70 -27.79 10.83 6.85
C LYS A 70 -27.46 12.26 7.29
N GLU A 71 -26.64 12.42 8.32
CA GLU A 71 -26.11 13.73 8.78
C GLU A 71 -25.26 14.38 7.70
N ALA A 72 -24.56 13.56 6.94
CA ALA A 72 -23.83 13.97 5.76
C ALA A 72 -24.77 14.16 4.54
N GLY A 73 -26.06 13.82 4.60
CA GLY A 73 -26.98 14.01 3.47
C GLY A 73 -26.71 13.07 2.29
N VAL A 74 -26.04 11.94 2.55
CA VAL A 74 -25.94 10.81 1.63
C VAL A 74 -26.94 9.75 2.04
N GLU A 75 -27.86 9.42 1.14
CA GLU A 75 -28.83 8.37 1.38
C GLU A 75 -28.26 7.02 0.96
N LEU A 76 -27.85 6.20 1.95
CA LEU A 76 -27.42 4.82 1.71
C LEU A 76 -28.44 4.03 0.90
N THR A 77 -27.94 3.22 -0.04
CA THR A 77 -28.81 2.34 -0.82
C THR A 77 -29.54 1.33 0.07
N PRO A 78 -30.74 0.85 -0.34
CA PRO A 78 -31.56 -0.04 0.49
C PRO A 78 -30.83 -1.30 0.98
N ILE A 79 -29.87 -1.81 0.19
CA ILE A 79 -29.10 -3.01 0.54
C ILE A 79 -28.14 -2.75 1.71
N PHE A 80 -27.38 -1.66 1.69
CA PHE A 80 -26.46 -1.33 2.79
C PHE A 80 -27.21 -0.93 4.05
N ARG A 81 -28.32 -0.20 3.89
CA ARG A 81 -29.22 0.11 5.01
C ARG A 81 -29.72 -1.15 5.71
N LYS A 82 -30.16 -2.15 4.94
CA LYS A 82 -30.60 -3.44 5.48
C LYS A 82 -29.46 -4.19 6.18
N GLN A 83 -28.27 -4.23 5.56
CA GLN A 83 -27.11 -4.91 6.13
C GLN A 83 -26.65 -4.27 7.45
N MET A 84 -26.55 -2.94 7.51
CA MET A 84 -26.16 -2.20 8.71
C MET A 84 -27.13 -2.41 9.88
N ARG A 85 -28.43 -2.51 9.60
CA ARG A 85 -29.45 -2.67 10.64
C ARG A 85 -29.56 -4.08 11.21
N GLY A 86 -29.27 -5.11 10.43
CA GLY A 86 -29.63 -6.48 10.82
C GLY A 86 -28.54 -7.55 10.69
N GLU A 87 -27.41 -7.27 10.07
CA GLU A 87 -26.44 -8.33 9.73
C GLU A 87 -25.00 -7.96 10.10
N TYR A 88 -24.55 -6.76 9.73
CA TYR A 88 -23.14 -6.38 9.83
C TYR A 88 -22.93 -4.98 10.42
N ASP A 89 -21.86 -4.84 11.19
CA ASP A 89 -21.25 -3.57 11.54
C ASP A 89 -20.19 -3.23 10.49
N PHE A 90 -20.21 -1.99 9.97
CA PHE A 90 -19.28 -1.53 8.93
C PHE A 90 -18.25 -0.57 9.50
N TYR A 91 -17.03 -0.67 9.00
CA TYR A 91 -15.90 0.14 9.45
C TYR A 91 -15.10 0.67 8.28
N SER A 92 -14.67 1.92 8.36
CA SER A 92 -13.61 2.46 7.52
C SER A 92 -12.31 2.45 8.31
N MET A 93 -11.23 2.00 7.67
CA MET A 93 -9.89 2.03 8.24
C MET A 93 -8.93 2.56 7.20
N SER A 94 -8.04 3.46 7.60
CA SER A 94 -6.85 3.75 6.80
C SER A 94 -5.56 3.39 7.54
N LEU A 95 -4.57 3.01 6.75
CA LEU A 95 -3.27 2.57 7.21
C LEU A 95 -2.19 3.19 6.35
N THR A 96 -1.26 3.85 7.01
CA THR A 96 -0.09 4.44 6.37
C THR A 96 1.05 3.42 6.34
N VAL A 97 1.76 3.34 5.22
CA VAL A 97 3.05 2.67 5.08
C VAL A 97 4.10 3.73 4.81
N ASN A 98 5.06 3.85 5.71
CA ASN A 98 6.21 4.73 5.50
C ASN A 98 7.38 3.92 4.93
N LEU A 99 7.92 4.35 3.79
CA LEU A 99 9.11 3.84 3.14
C LEU A 99 10.21 4.90 3.22
N ARG A 100 11.31 4.61 3.89
CA ARG A 100 12.46 5.53 4.00
C ARG A 100 13.69 4.91 3.32
N PRO A 101 13.83 5.05 2.00
CA PRO A 101 14.98 4.52 1.28
C PRO A 101 16.24 5.31 1.65
N GLN A 102 17.38 4.61 1.78
CA GLN A 102 18.66 5.30 1.88
C GLN A 102 18.98 6.03 0.56
N PRO A 103 19.81 7.10 0.60
CA PRO A 103 20.23 7.81 -0.61
C PRO A 103 20.73 6.85 -1.70
N GLY A 104 20.11 6.95 -2.88
CA GLY A 104 20.47 6.14 -4.05
C GLY A 104 19.88 4.74 -4.11
N ALA A 105 19.27 4.23 -3.03
CA ALA A 105 18.57 2.93 -3.06
C ALA A 105 17.34 3.00 -3.97
N GLN A 106 17.20 2.04 -4.88
CA GLN A 106 16.07 1.99 -5.80
C GLN A 106 15.26 0.72 -5.64
N PHE A 107 13.94 0.92 -5.58
CA PHE A 107 12.94 -0.14 -5.56
C PHE A 107 12.14 -0.08 -6.87
N ARG A 108 11.41 -1.14 -7.17
CA ARG A 108 10.52 -1.21 -8.34
C ARG A 108 9.05 -1.27 -7.94
N TRP A 109 8.76 -1.83 -6.76
CA TRP A 109 7.42 -1.98 -6.22
C TRP A 109 7.42 -1.63 -4.75
N LEU A 110 6.32 -1.01 -4.30
CA LEU A 110 5.86 -1.06 -2.91
C LEU A 110 4.60 -1.92 -2.86
N CYS A 111 4.58 -2.88 -1.95
CA CYS A 111 3.49 -3.82 -1.78
C CYS A 111 2.96 -3.77 -0.34
N CYS A 112 1.66 -3.95 -0.17
CA CYS A 112 1.00 -4.05 1.13
C CYS A 112 -0.04 -5.17 1.10
N GLU A 113 0.01 -6.09 2.06
CA GLU A 113 -1.04 -7.09 2.35
C GLU A 113 -1.66 -6.75 3.70
N LEU A 114 -2.99 -6.77 3.76
CA LEU A 114 -3.77 -6.76 5.00
C LEU A 114 -4.61 -8.03 5.09
N ASP A 115 -4.38 -8.80 6.15
CA ASP A 115 -5.02 -10.09 6.40
C ASP A 115 -5.85 -10.03 7.68
N PHE A 116 -7.17 -10.01 7.53
CA PHE A 116 -8.14 -9.85 8.60
C PHE A 116 -8.54 -11.21 9.19
N SER A 117 -8.79 -11.26 10.50
CA SER A 117 -9.16 -12.47 11.22
C SER A 117 -10.21 -12.16 12.30
N PRO A 118 -11.07 -13.13 12.69
CA PRO A 118 -10.97 -14.58 12.42
C PRO A 118 -11.39 -14.96 10.99
N LYS A 119 -11.18 -16.22 10.59
CA LYS A 119 -11.67 -16.78 9.32
C LYS A 119 -12.94 -17.62 9.54
N GLY A 120 -13.75 -17.82 8.52
CA GLY A 120 -14.98 -18.63 8.59
C GLY A 120 -16.23 -17.81 8.94
N LYS A 121 -17.05 -18.27 9.90
CA LYS A 121 -18.38 -17.68 10.14
C LYS A 121 -18.37 -16.25 10.68
N SER A 122 -17.27 -15.84 11.32
CA SER A 122 -17.10 -14.50 11.90
C SER A 122 -16.07 -13.67 11.14
N GLU A 123 -15.88 -14.00 9.87
CA GLU A 123 -14.83 -13.43 9.04
C GLU A 123 -15.10 -11.97 8.69
N PRO A 124 -14.13 -11.06 8.93
CA PRO A 124 -14.22 -9.71 8.40
C PRO A 124 -14.17 -9.76 6.87
N ILE A 125 -15.10 -9.07 6.22
CA ILE A 125 -15.22 -9.03 4.76
C ILE A 125 -14.87 -7.62 4.30
N VAL A 126 -13.84 -7.52 3.46
CA VAL A 126 -13.46 -6.28 2.78
C VAL A 126 -14.55 -5.94 1.77
N GLN A 127 -15.15 -4.77 1.93
CA GLN A 127 -16.23 -4.26 1.08
C GLN A 127 -15.66 -3.45 -0.09
N THR A 128 -14.79 -2.48 0.18
CA THR A 128 -14.10 -1.66 -0.83
C THR A 128 -12.69 -1.34 -0.37
N ILE A 129 -11.79 -1.09 -1.32
CA ILE A 129 -10.38 -0.74 -1.05
C ILE A 129 -9.96 0.50 -1.83
N PHE A 130 -9.01 1.24 -1.29
CA PHE A 130 -8.40 2.42 -1.90
C PHE A 130 -6.90 2.46 -1.59
N PRO A 131 -6.05 2.94 -2.51
CA PRO A 131 -6.35 3.28 -3.90
C PRO A 131 -6.52 2.05 -4.80
N GLN A 132 -7.19 2.21 -5.93
CA GLN A 132 -7.29 1.21 -7.01
C GLN A 132 -6.73 1.77 -8.32
N SER A 133 -6.48 0.89 -9.31
CA SER A 133 -5.92 1.25 -10.63
C SER A 133 -6.70 2.35 -11.32
N GLU A 134 -8.02 2.32 -11.16
CA GLU A 134 -8.94 3.30 -11.73
C GLU A 134 -8.58 4.73 -11.28
N TRP A 135 -8.16 4.92 -10.02
CA TRP A 135 -7.86 6.24 -9.46
C TRP A 135 -6.63 6.91 -10.06
N ARG A 136 -5.85 6.22 -10.92
CA ARG A 136 -4.61 6.74 -11.55
C ARG A 136 -4.81 8.15 -12.12
N THR A 137 -5.84 8.33 -12.94
CA THR A 137 -6.08 9.61 -13.61
C THR A 137 -6.37 10.75 -12.64
N VAL A 138 -7.04 10.46 -11.51
CA VAL A 138 -7.35 11.48 -10.49
C VAL A 138 -6.10 11.78 -9.64
N MET A 139 -5.29 10.77 -9.34
CA MET A 139 -4.06 10.91 -8.55
C MET A 139 -2.93 11.62 -9.31
N GLU A 140 -2.94 11.58 -10.64
CA GLU A 140 -1.99 12.31 -11.51
C GLU A 140 -2.10 13.84 -11.38
N TRP A 141 -3.20 14.36 -10.84
CA TRP A 141 -3.45 15.80 -10.79
C TRP A 141 -2.78 16.48 -9.59
N GLY A 142 -2.31 15.71 -8.60
CA GLY A 142 -1.45 16.21 -7.52
C GLY A 142 -2.07 17.28 -6.61
N VAL A 143 -3.37 17.52 -6.70
CA VAL A 143 -4.09 18.47 -5.84
C VAL A 143 -4.58 17.72 -4.60
N GLY A 144 -4.50 18.33 -3.41
CA GLY A 144 -5.01 17.72 -2.16
C GLY A 144 -6.47 17.27 -2.30
N MET A 145 -6.64 15.96 -2.51
CA MET A 145 -7.91 15.26 -2.68
C MET A 145 -8.50 14.94 -1.32
N THR A 146 -9.71 15.41 -1.03
CA THR A 146 -10.44 14.92 0.13
C THR A 146 -11.12 13.60 -0.27
N LEU A 147 -11.01 12.54 0.54
CA LEU A 147 -11.71 11.27 0.31
C LEU A 147 -12.96 11.17 1.17
N GLY A 148 -14.02 10.56 0.62
CA GLY A 148 -15.24 10.19 1.33
C GLY A 148 -15.87 8.92 0.78
N LEU A 149 -16.92 8.43 1.44
CA LEU A 149 -17.69 7.24 1.05
C LEU A 149 -19.08 7.62 0.55
N ASN A 150 -19.46 7.14 -0.64
CA ASN A 150 -20.77 7.42 -1.24
C ASN A 150 -21.88 6.49 -0.72
N GLU A 151 -23.07 6.58 -1.31
CA GLU A 151 -24.26 5.79 -0.92
C GLU A 151 -24.08 4.27 -1.06
N ASN A 152 -23.05 3.84 -1.80
CA ASN A 152 -22.69 2.45 -2.04
C ASN A 152 -21.46 1.99 -1.25
N LEU A 153 -20.97 2.82 -0.30
CA LEU A 153 -19.71 2.60 0.41
C LEU A 153 -18.48 2.55 -0.52
N ASN A 154 -18.60 3.12 -1.72
CA ASN A 154 -17.48 3.29 -2.64
C ASN A 154 -16.75 4.60 -2.35
N TRP A 155 -15.45 4.59 -2.61
CA TRP A 155 -14.60 5.75 -2.45
C TRP A 155 -14.99 6.85 -3.45
N SER A 156 -15.00 8.09 -2.97
CA SER A 156 -15.31 9.28 -3.75
C SER A 156 -14.34 10.40 -3.38
N VAL A 157 -14.01 11.24 -4.35
CA VAL A 157 -13.05 12.33 -4.18
C VAL A 157 -13.73 13.68 -4.27
N GLY A 158 -13.35 14.56 -3.35
CA GLY A 158 -13.73 15.94 -3.26
C GLY A 158 -12.70 16.82 -3.93
N VAL A 159 -13.16 17.52 -4.96
CA VAL A 159 -12.36 18.51 -5.69
C VAL A 159 -12.87 19.91 -5.40
N ASP A 160 -11.97 20.90 -5.47
CA ASP A 160 -12.39 22.29 -5.30
C ASP A 160 -13.31 22.70 -6.46
N GLY A 161 -14.33 23.52 -6.18
CA GLY A 161 -15.36 23.90 -7.16
C GLY A 161 -14.79 24.60 -8.40
N THR A 162 -13.61 25.21 -8.27
CA THR A 162 -12.88 25.86 -9.37
C THR A 162 -12.25 24.87 -10.35
N GLN A 163 -12.15 23.59 -10.02
CA GLN A 163 -11.56 22.53 -10.84
C GLN A 163 -12.62 21.57 -11.43
N GLU A 164 -13.91 21.77 -11.12
CA GLU A 164 -15.02 20.92 -11.63
C GLU A 164 -15.10 20.88 -13.17
N THR A 165 -14.78 21.99 -13.84
CA THR A 165 -14.81 22.11 -15.30
C THR A 165 -13.70 21.33 -16.00
N GLU A 166 -12.52 21.22 -15.39
CA GLU A 166 -11.41 20.44 -15.94
C GLU A 166 -11.69 18.92 -15.82
N LEU A 167 -12.42 18.51 -14.78
CA LEU A 167 -12.79 17.11 -14.49
C LEU A 167 -14.02 16.63 -15.26
N ALA A 168 -14.83 17.55 -15.81
CA ALA A 168 -15.97 17.22 -16.67
C ALA A 168 -15.58 16.42 -17.95
N ASN A 169 -14.29 16.44 -18.29
CA ASN A 169 -13.70 15.71 -19.42
C ASN A 169 -13.24 14.28 -19.09
N LEU A 170 -13.35 13.84 -17.82
CA LEU A 170 -13.07 12.46 -17.44
C LEU A 170 -14.15 11.49 -17.96
N ALA A 171 -13.74 10.26 -18.26
CA ALA A 171 -14.64 9.21 -18.74
C ALA A 171 -15.83 9.01 -17.79
N GLY A 172 -17.02 8.72 -18.34
CA GLY A 172 -18.30 8.84 -17.63
C GLY A 172 -18.45 8.10 -16.29
N HIS A 173 -17.67 7.04 -16.04
CA HIS A 173 -17.68 6.35 -14.74
C HIS A 173 -17.07 7.18 -13.59
N TRP A 174 -16.20 8.16 -13.90
CA TRP A 174 -15.62 9.05 -12.90
C TRP A 174 -16.57 10.13 -12.39
N LYS A 175 -17.52 10.56 -13.23
CA LYS A 175 -18.46 11.63 -12.86
C LYS A 175 -19.32 11.27 -11.65
N ALA A 176 -19.51 9.98 -11.37
CA ALA A 176 -20.25 9.49 -10.20
C ALA A 176 -19.41 9.46 -8.92
N ASN A 177 -18.08 9.40 -9.03
CA ASN A 177 -17.14 9.29 -7.89
C ASN A 177 -16.44 10.62 -7.57
N ILE A 178 -16.77 11.69 -8.31
CA ILE A 178 -16.26 13.04 -8.09
C ILE A 178 -17.40 13.88 -7.50
N ALA A 179 -17.16 14.43 -6.32
CA ALA A 179 -18.06 15.37 -5.65
C ALA A 179 -17.33 16.70 -5.43
N SER A 180 -18.07 17.80 -5.32
CA SER A 180 -17.48 19.06 -4.86
C SER A 180 -17.04 18.91 -3.40
N LYS A 181 -15.98 19.59 -2.95
CA LYS A 181 -15.58 19.60 -1.53
C LYS A 181 -16.74 19.94 -0.58
N ASN A 182 -17.66 20.81 -1.01
CA ASN A 182 -18.88 21.13 -0.25
C ASN A 182 -19.89 19.98 -0.20
N LYS A 183 -19.97 19.15 -1.26
CA LYS A 183 -20.76 17.91 -1.25
C LYS A 183 -20.07 16.80 -0.45
N LEU A 184 -18.74 16.78 -0.37
CA LEU A 184 -17.97 15.87 0.49
C LEU A 184 -18.09 16.12 1.99
N LYS A 185 -18.46 17.34 2.41
CA LYS A 185 -18.99 17.57 3.78
C LYS A 185 -20.24 16.71 4.06
N GLY A 186 -20.79 16.12 3.01
CA GLY A 186 -21.85 15.16 3.03
C GLY A 186 -21.48 13.69 2.91
N PHE A 187 -20.21 13.33 3.10
CA PHE A 187 -19.75 11.95 3.11
C PHE A 187 -19.15 11.66 4.49
N VAL A 188 -19.01 10.40 4.89
CA VAL A 188 -18.14 10.07 6.03
C VAL A 188 -16.71 10.35 5.58
N VAL A 189 -16.23 11.56 5.87
CA VAL A 189 -14.88 12.02 5.50
C VAL A 189 -13.88 11.14 6.22
N VAL A 190 -13.02 10.46 5.46
CA VAL A 190 -11.85 9.81 6.05
C VAL A 190 -10.84 10.92 6.34
N PRO A 191 -10.45 11.15 7.61
CA PRO A 191 -9.64 12.30 7.98
C PRO A 191 -8.29 12.31 7.23
N GLU A 192 -7.96 13.48 6.68
CA GLU A 192 -6.62 13.86 6.21
C GLU A 192 -5.93 12.83 5.32
N PHE A 193 -6.55 12.53 4.18
CA PHE A 193 -5.88 11.80 3.11
C PHE A 193 -5.25 12.81 2.14
N THR A 194 -3.94 12.98 2.15
CA THR A 194 -3.24 13.76 1.12
C THR A 194 -2.45 12.79 0.26
N TYR A 195 -3.01 12.47 -0.90
CA TYR A 195 -2.37 11.52 -1.81
C TYR A 195 -1.73 12.26 -2.95
N GLU A 196 -0.42 12.21 -2.96
CA GLU A 196 0.35 12.70 -4.09
C GLU A 196 1.07 11.50 -4.71
N ALA A 197 0.41 10.56 -5.40
CA ALA A 197 1.16 9.43 -5.95
C ALA A 197 1.91 9.72 -7.25
N GLY A 198 1.62 10.80 -7.97
CA GLY A 198 2.16 10.92 -9.33
C GLY A 198 1.59 9.83 -10.25
N ARG A 199 2.37 9.38 -11.24
CA ARG A 199 1.92 8.49 -12.34
C ARG A 199 1.97 6.99 -12.01
N SER A 200 1.75 6.63 -10.75
CA SER A 200 1.94 5.26 -10.27
C SER A 200 0.95 4.27 -10.90
N GLU A 201 1.43 3.09 -11.23
CA GLU A 201 0.55 1.97 -11.54
C GLU A 201 0.16 1.28 -10.24
N ILE A 202 -1.14 1.30 -9.93
CA ILE A 202 -1.68 0.69 -8.72
C ILE A 202 -2.49 -0.52 -9.12
N THR A 203 -2.19 -1.68 -8.56
CA THR A 203 -3.05 -2.85 -8.62
C THR A 203 -3.53 -3.16 -7.22
N ALA A 204 -4.85 -3.28 -7.04
CA ALA A 204 -5.45 -3.61 -5.75
C ALA A 204 -6.48 -4.73 -5.90
N VAL A 205 -6.49 -5.68 -4.98
CA VAL A 205 -7.41 -6.84 -4.97
C VAL A 205 -7.78 -7.21 -3.54
N GLY A 206 -8.96 -7.81 -3.33
CA GLY A 206 -9.34 -8.36 -2.02
C GLY A 206 -10.79 -8.12 -1.61
N GLU A 207 -11.53 -7.30 -2.35
CA GLU A 207 -12.96 -7.11 -2.12
C GLU A 207 -13.73 -8.43 -2.14
N GLY A 208 -14.67 -8.59 -1.20
CA GLY A 208 -15.43 -9.82 -0.96
C GLY A 208 -14.67 -10.88 -0.15
N GLY A 209 -13.38 -10.71 0.13
CA GLY A 209 -12.59 -11.59 0.99
C GLY A 209 -12.18 -10.94 2.30
N SER A 210 -11.36 -11.64 3.08
CA SER A 210 -10.76 -11.14 4.33
C SER A 210 -9.28 -10.80 4.20
N THR A 211 -8.78 -10.73 2.96
CA THR A 211 -7.40 -10.34 2.70
C THR A 211 -7.39 -9.40 1.49
N CYS A 212 -6.76 -8.25 1.64
CA CYS A 212 -6.57 -7.32 0.54
C CYS A 212 -5.10 -6.96 0.33
N TYR A 213 -4.81 -6.53 -0.89
CA TYR A 213 -3.45 -6.35 -1.39
C TYR A 213 -3.38 -5.10 -2.25
N TRP A 214 -2.26 -4.40 -2.16
CA TRP A 214 -1.87 -3.35 -3.07
C TRP A 214 -0.47 -3.62 -3.61
N TYR A 215 -0.29 -3.30 -4.90
CA TYR A 215 0.97 -3.28 -5.60
C TYR A 215 1.07 -1.93 -6.28
N ILE A 216 2.10 -1.16 -5.94
CA ILE A 216 2.34 0.16 -6.49
C ILE A 216 3.68 0.14 -7.21
N GLN A 217 3.63 0.39 -8.52
CA GLN A 217 4.80 0.59 -9.36
C GLN A 217 4.97 2.08 -9.64
N ASP A 218 5.97 2.71 -9.04
CA ASP A 218 6.38 4.05 -9.45
C ASP A 218 7.79 4.37 -8.98
N ALA A 219 8.59 4.97 -9.86
CA ALA A 219 9.89 5.53 -9.51
C ALA A 219 9.76 6.81 -8.66
N GLU A 220 8.64 7.53 -8.76
CA GLU A 220 8.41 8.78 -8.02
C GLU A 220 7.78 8.57 -6.64
N MET A 221 6.99 7.52 -6.44
CA MET A 221 6.54 7.11 -5.10
C MET A 221 7.71 6.80 -4.18
N LEU A 222 8.86 6.41 -4.71
CA LEU A 222 10.07 6.17 -3.93
C LEU A 222 10.75 7.45 -3.45
N LYS A 223 10.38 8.60 -4.00
CA LYS A 223 10.73 9.93 -3.46
C LYS A 223 9.79 10.33 -2.32
N LYS A 224 8.60 9.74 -2.26
CA LYS A 224 7.58 10.01 -1.24
C LYS A 224 7.67 8.97 -0.15
N THR A 225 7.94 9.42 1.07
CA THR A 225 8.26 8.51 2.16
C THR A 225 7.06 7.77 2.72
N THR A 226 5.85 8.03 2.22
CA THR A 226 4.61 7.69 2.89
C THR A 226 3.50 7.44 1.89
N VAL A 227 2.83 6.30 2.01
CA VAL A 227 1.67 5.91 1.21
C VAL A 227 0.54 5.54 2.16
N GLU A 228 -0.68 6.02 1.88
CA GLU A 228 -1.86 5.68 2.68
C GLU A 228 -2.79 4.76 1.89
N PHE A 229 -3.19 3.67 2.54
CA PHE A 229 -4.15 2.68 2.06
C PHE A 229 -5.42 2.80 2.89
N ALA A 230 -6.58 2.57 2.29
CA ALA A 230 -7.84 2.58 3.03
C ALA A 230 -8.75 1.42 2.62
N THR A 231 -9.53 0.93 3.57
CA THR A 231 -10.52 -0.12 3.35
C THR A 231 -11.83 0.24 4.03
N VAL A 232 -12.93 -0.17 3.41
CA VAL A 232 -14.17 -0.41 4.12
C VAL A 232 -14.27 -1.91 4.32
N PHE A 233 -14.53 -2.35 5.54
CA PHE A 233 -14.79 -3.75 5.83
C PHE A 233 -16.02 -3.88 6.72
N LYS A 234 -16.61 -5.07 6.73
CA LYS A 234 -17.77 -5.38 7.55
C LYS A 234 -17.53 -6.64 8.37
N VAL A 235 -18.12 -6.68 9.55
CA VAL A 235 -18.05 -7.81 10.49
C VAL A 235 -19.44 -8.13 11.00
N PRO A 236 -19.74 -9.36 11.42
CA PRO A 236 -21.04 -9.66 12.01
C PRO A 236 -21.32 -8.75 13.21
N GLN A 237 -22.58 -8.32 13.34
CA GLN A 237 -22.99 -7.47 14.45
C GLN A 237 -22.58 -8.05 15.81
N GLY A 238 -22.15 -7.17 16.70
CA GLY A 238 -21.73 -7.54 18.05
C GLY A 238 -20.26 -7.95 18.15
N THR A 239 -19.53 -8.04 17.04
CA THR A 239 -18.08 -8.26 17.05
C THR A 239 -17.38 -7.14 17.84
N GLU A 240 -16.64 -7.50 18.88
CA GLU A 240 -15.95 -6.54 19.74
C GLU A 240 -14.53 -6.23 19.28
N SER A 241 -13.85 -7.23 18.70
CA SER A 241 -12.49 -7.08 18.22
C SER A 241 -12.18 -8.01 17.07
N ILE A 242 -11.24 -7.58 16.23
CA ILE A 242 -10.66 -8.39 15.15
C ILE A 242 -9.15 -8.43 15.29
N LYS A 243 -8.53 -9.39 14.59
CA LYS A 243 -7.09 -9.40 14.37
C LYS A 243 -6.80 -8.92 12.95
N LEU A 244 -5.74 -8.13 12.81
CA LEU A 244 -5.23 -7.66 11.54
C LEU A 244 -3.75 -7.98 11.49
N ARG A 245 -3.31 -8.71 10.47
CA ARG A 245 -1.89 -8.84 10.13
C ARG A 245 -1.60 -7.96 8.92
N GLY A 246 -0.62 -7.08 9.03
CA GLY A 246 -0.13 -6.26 7.93
C GLY A 246 1.26 -6.69 7.52
N ILE A 247 1.50 -6.81 6.21
CA ILE A 247 2.83 -7.05 5.65
C ILE A 247 3.08 -6.00 4.58
N ALA A 248 4.11 -5.18 4.73
CA ALA A 248 4.52 -4.20 3.73
C ALA A 248 5.95 -4.51 3.28
N TRP A 249 6.20 -4.50 1.97
CA TRP A 249 7.53 -4.73 1.44
C TRP A 249 7.80 -3.93 0.17
N ALA A 250 9.06 -3.57 -0.04
CA ALA A 250 9.56 -2.95 -1.25
C ALA A 250 10.52 -3.92 -1.96
N GLU A 251 10.28 -4.16 -3.25
CA GLU A 251 11.11 -5.02 -4.07
C GLU A 251 12.22 -4.22 -4.76
N ALA A 252 13.46 -4.71 -4.71
CA ALA A 252 14.61 -4.00 -5.26
C ALA A 252 14.52 -3.82 -6.79
N ASN A 253 14.98 -2.67 -7.30
CA ASN A 253 15.15 -2.48 -8.73
C ASN A 253 16.40 -3.24 -9.20
N MET A 254 16.20 -4.40 -9.81
CA MET A 254 17.30 -5.27 -10.21
C MET A 254 18.16 -4.70 -11.34
N ASN A 255 17.61 -3.85 -12.22
CA ASN A 255 18.43 -3.20 -13.24
C ASN A 255 19.44 -2.25 -12.59
N TRP A 256 18.98 -1.48 -11.61
CA TRP A 256 19.85 -0.63 -10.80
C TRP A 256 20.84 -1.46 -9.98
N LEU A 257 20.39 -2.49 -9.26
CA LEU A 257 21.28 -3.29 -8.42
C LEU A 257 22.36 -4.00 -9.24
N SER A 258 22.00 -4.68 -10.33
CA SER A 258 22.96 -5.34 -11.21
C SER A 258 23.96 -4.36 -11.83
N ALA A 259 23.56 -3.13 -12.13
CA ALA A 259 24.47 -2.11 -12.65
C ALA A 259 25.53 -1.70 -11.60
N ASN A 260 25.13 -1.58 -10.33
CA ASN A 260 26.05 -1.26 -9.23
C ASN A 260 26.96 -2.43 -8.84
N LEU A 261 26.53 -3.67 -9.09
CA LEU A 261 27.32 -4.88 -8.81
C LEU A 261 28.22 -5.33 -9.97
N ARG A 262 28.21 -4.61 -11.10
CA ARG A 262 28.87 -5.02 -12.35
C ARG A 262 30.35 -5.35 -12.17
N ASP A 263 31.07 -4.56 -11.39
CA ASP A 263 32.53 -4.66 -11.28
C ASP A 263 32.97 -5.89 -10.45
N VAL A 264 32.10 -6.43 -9.60
CA VAL A 264 32.36 -7.64 -8.79
C VAL A 264 31.56 -8.86 -9.22
N PHE A 265 30.63 -8.72 -10.18
CA PHE A 265 29.71 -9.79 -10.55
C PHE A 265 30.42 -11.09 -10.93
N GLY A 266 31.58 -11.01 -11.60
CA GLY A 266 32.38 -12.16 -12.00
C GLY A 266 32.95 -12.96 -10.83
N GLU A 267 33.15 -12.33 -9.68
CA GLU A 267 33.76 -12.92 -8.49
C GLU A 267 32.74 -13.42 -7.46
N LEU A 268 31.47 -13.05 -7.62
CA LEU A 268 30.40 -13.53 -6.74
C LEU A 268 30.26 -15.06 -6.81
N ASP A 269 29.82 -15.68 -5.73
CA ASP A 269 29.42 -17.08 -5.66
C ASP A 269 28.31 -17.36 -6.68
N ASP A 270 28.32 -18.56 -7.25
CA ASP A 270 27.36 -18.97 -8.28
C ASP A 270 25.90 -18.80 -7.84
N ARG A 271 25.61 -18.97 -6.54
CA ARG A 271 24.27 -18.73 -5.99
C ARG A 271 23.78 -17.30 -6.22
N PHE A 272 24.64 -16.29 -6.05
CA PHE A 272 24.27 -14.89 -6.24
C PHE A 272 24.26 -14.51 -7.72
N LYS A 273 25.20 -15.03 -8.52
CA LYS A 273 25.16 -14.88 -9.97
C LYS A 273 23.83 -15.40 -10.54
N ASN A 274 23.44 -16.62 -10.16
CA ASN A 274 22.19 -17.25 -10.59
C ASN A 274 20.96 -16.49 -10.09
N LEU A 275 20.99 -16.00 -8.84
CA LEU A 275 19.92 -15.16 -8.28
C LEU A 275 19.75 -13.90 -9.10
N LEU A 276 20.80 -13.10 -9.27
CA LEU A 276 20.77 -11.79 -9.93
C LEU A 276 20.37 -11.86 -11.41
N GLN A 277 20.61 -12.99 -12.08
CA GLN A 277 20.11 -13.25 -13.43
C GLN A 277 18.58 -13.44 -13.48
N GLN A 278 17.97 -13.91 -12.39
CA GLN A 278 16.52 -14.13 -12.26
C GLN A 278 15.81 -12.87 -11.72
N LYS A 279 15.86 -11.76 -12.47
CA LYS A 279 15.45 -10.42 -12.03
C LYS A 279 14.16 -10.38 -11.18
N ASP A 280 13.06 -10.94 -11.65
CA ASP A 280 11.79 -10.87 -10.90
C ASP A 280 11.83 -11.63 -9.58
N LYS A 281 12.46 -12.80 -9.57
CA LYS A 281 12.61 -13.62 -8.36
C LYS A 281 13.58 -12.96 -7.38
N ALA A 282 14.70 -12.43 -7.89
CA ALA A 282 15.69 -11.73 -7.10
C ALA A 282 15.12 -10.48 -6.42
N ALA A 283 14.33 -9.69 -7.14
CA ALA A 283 13.70 -8.49 -6.59
C ALA A 283 12.86 -8.80 -5.33
N ARG A 284 12.14 -9.93 -5.37
CA ARG A 284 11.33 -10.41 -4.24
C ARG A 284 12.17 -11.05 -3.13
N GLN A 285 13.20 -11.82 -3.47
CA GLN A 285 14.10 -12.45 -2.49
C GLN A 285 15.04 -11.44 -1.81
N LEU A 286 15.26 -10.28 -2.41
CA LEU A 286 16.04 -9.17 -1.86
C LEU A 286 15.13 -8.02 -1.39
N ALA A 287 13.84 -8.31 -1.14
CA ALA A 287 12.89 -7.31 -0.69
C ALA A 287 13.23 -6.81 0.72
N ARG A 288 12.84 -5.56 0.99
CA ARG A 288 12.82 -4.97 2.34
C ARG A 288 11.40 -4.91 2.82
N GLY A 289 11.14 -5.20 4.08
CA GLY A 289 9.77 -5.15 4.56
C GLY A 289 9.63 -5.27 6.06
N ILE A 290 8.37 -5.18 6.49
CA ILE A 290 7.93 -5.30 7.86
C ILE A 290 6.64 -6.12 7.91
N SER A 291 6.45 -6.86 9.00
CA SER A 291 5.23 -7.57 9.32
C SER A 291 4.81 -7.22 10.74
N GLU A 292 3.55 -6.84 10.91
CA GLU A 292 2.97 -6.49 12.21
C GLU A 292 1.61 -7.19 12.38
N GLU A 293 1.26 -7.51 13.63
CA GLU A 293 -0.07 -8.01 13.99
C GLU A 293 -0.69 -7.07 15.02
N TRP A 294 -1.93 -6.67 14.79
CA TRP A 294 -2.71 -5.86 15.71
C TRP A 294 -3.99 -6.59 16.12
N ARG A 295 -4.37 -6.40 17.37
CA ARG A 295 -5.75 -6.65 17.83
C ARG A 295 -6.50 -5.33 17.84
N LEU A 296 -7.49 -5.18 16.98
CA LEU A 296 -8.28 -3.96 16.85
C LEU A 296 -9.56 -4.11 17.65
N ALA A 297 -9.74 -3.28 18.68
CA ALA A 297 -11.04 -3.10 19.32
C ALA A 297 -11.91 -2.27 18.38
N LEU A 298 -13.12 -2.74 18.11
CA LEU A 298 -14.02 -2.10 17.17
C LEU A 298 -14.87 -1.04 17.89
N PRO A 299 -14.83 0.23 17.46
CA PRO A 299 -15.67 1.28 18.05
C PRO A 299 -17.15 1.01 17.78
N LYS A 300 -18.04 1.37 18.71
CA LYS A 300 -19.49 1.15 18.58
C LYS A 300 -20.33 2.43 18.62
N THR A 301 -19.68 3.58 18.73
CA THR A 301 -20.30 4.92 18.90
C THR A 301 -19.42 5.96 18.24
#